data_AF-A0A839XER7-F1
#
_entry.id   AF-A0A839XER7-F1
#
_cell.length_a   1.000
_cell.length_b   1.000
_cell.length_c   1.000
_cell.angle_alpha   90.00
_cell.angle_beta   90.00
_cell.angle_gamma   90.00
#
_symmetry.space_group_name_H-M   'P 1'
#
loop_
_entity.id
_entity.type
_entity.pdbx_description
1 polymer ?
#
loop_
_entity_poly.entity_id
_entity_poly.type
_entity_poly.pdbx_seq_one_letter_code
_entity_poly.pdbx_strand_id
1 'polypeptide(L)'
;MSRRILVVTAAVLTLVAGCTSSPEAPESEPPGASLVRDASAALRDVTSVRFDLRTQGALPGFPIRSIEGVATRSGWSTGEVDMQLPTERVQYEYELGHREGASSSGGSATSAVPEGSSAEAARDTTVTLTDSDDVMTTSVVPERFTPANLLAGDGGLHDLLGDATELSTESREDIGDVPTYRVSGTLPQADISELLPGVPDDVAVKFWVTDNPERTLLRVWLQVPPRKQNEGATMIELGLSEHNQPIEVSSSAPAPSS
;
A
#
# COMPACT_ATOMS: atom_id res chain seq x y z
N MET A 1 -2.20 34.59 -91.79
CA MET A 1 -1.69 33.59 -90.83
C MET A 1 -2.57 33.66 -89.59
N SER A 2 -3.21 32.55 -89.24
CA SER A 2 -4.50 32.48 -88.55
C SER A 2 -4.43 32.32 -87.02
N ARG A 3 -5.48 32.84 -86.35
CA ARG A 3 -5.88 32.63 -84.93
C ARG A 3 -6.20 31.17 -84.59
N ARG A 4 -6.03 30.78 -83.30
CA ARG A 4 -6.81 29.83 -82.44
C ARG A 4 -6.01 29.64 -81.12
N ILE A 5 -6.42 30.05 -79.90
CA ILE A 5 -7.60 29.81 -79.03
C ILE A 5 -7.63 28.42 -78.33
N LEU A 6 -7.80 28.49 -76.98
CA LEU A 6 -8.22 27.49 -75.95
C LEU A 6 -7.17 26.49 -75.44
N VAL A 7 -6.71 26.54 -74.18
CA VAL A 7 -7.36 26.18 -72.88
C VAL A 7 -7.71 24.70 -72.82
N VAL A 8 -7.08 23.94 -71.90
CA VAL A 8 -7.73 23.18 -70.80
C VAL A 8 -6.60 22.66 -69.88
N THR A 9 -6.44 23.30 -68.73
CA THR A 9 -5.68 22.75 -67.59
C THR A 9 -6.69 22.01 -66.72
N ALA A 10 -6.68 20.68 -66.75
CA ALA A 10 -7.51 19.85 -65.88
C ALA A 10 -6.76 19.62 -64.56
N ALA A 11 -6.98 20.48 -63.57
CA ALA A 11 -6.60 20.21 -62.18
C ALA A 11 -7.70 19.38 -61.53
N VAL A 12 -7.45 18.08 -61.39
CA VAL A 12 -8.31 17.17 -60.63
C VAL A 12 -8.10 17.47 -59.14
N LEU A 13 -9.03 18.20 -58.53
CA LEU A 13 -9.15 18.29 -57.07
C LEU A 13 -9.91 17.06 -56.56
N THR A 14 -9.17 16.05 -56.11
CA THR A 14 -9.74 14.98 -55.27
C THR A 14 -10.01 15.53 -53.87
N LEU A 15 -11.28 15.82 -53.57
CA LEU A 15 -11.76 16.01 -52.20
C LEU A 15 -11.60 14.68 -51.46
N VAL A 16 -10.62 14.60 -50.57
CA VAL A 16 -10.61 13.56 -49.54
C VAL A 16 -11.68 13.94 -48.52
N ALA A 17 -12.73 13.13 -48.43
CA ALA A 17 -13.71 13.21 -47.37
C ALA A 17 -12.99 13.03 -46.03
N GLY A 18 -12.89 14.10 -45.24
CA GLY A 18 -12.44 14.02 -43.86
C GLY A 18 -13.48 13.25 -43.06
N CYS A 19 -13.12 12.06 -42.58
CA CYS A 19 -13.80 11.45 -41.45
C CYS A 19 -13.65 12.39 -40.27
N THR A 20 -14.71 13.15 -39.95
CA THR A 20 -14.80 13.78 -38.64
C THR A 20 -15.03 12.67 -37.63
N SER A 21 -13.96 12.18 -37.02
CA SER A 21 -14.05 11.38 -35.80
C SER A 21 -14.72 12.27 -34.77
N SER A 22 -16.00 12.04 -34.51
CA SER A 22 -16.68 12.64 -33.37
C SER A 22 -15.83 12.34 -32.13
N PRO A 23 -15.40 13.34 -31.35
CA PRO A 23 -14.83 13.07 -30.05
C PRO A 23 -15.96 12.43 -29.23
N GLU A 24 -15.88 11.11 -29.05
CA GLU A 24 -16.60 10.42 -27.99
C GLU A 24 -16.28 11.22 -26.72
N ALA A 25 -17.32 11.71 -26.03
CA ALA A 25 -17.12 12.43 -24.79
C ALA A 25 -16.27 11.53 -23.89
N PRO A 26 -15.20 12.03 -23.26
CA PRO A 26 -14.42 11.21 -22.34
C PRO A 26 -15.42 10.60 -21.36
N GLU A 27 -15.44 9.27 -21.26
CA GLU A 27 -16.15 8.58 -20.20
C GLU A 27 -15.75 9.29 -18.91
N SER A 28 -16.68 9.99 -18.28
CA SER A 28 -16.36 10.82 -17.12
C SER A 28 -15.74 9.89 -16.09
N GLU A 29 -14.45 10.07 -15.81
CA GLU A 29 -13.75 9.25 -14.83
C GLU A 29 -14.54 9.27 -13.51
N PRO A 30 -14.62 8.14 -12.78
CA PRO A 30 -15.34 8.11 -11.52
C PRO A 30 -14.77 9.15 -10.55
N PRO A 31 -15.59 9.83 -9.74
CA PRO A 31 -15.09 10.76 -8.73
C PRO A 31 -14.14 10.08 -7.74
N GLY A 32 -13.00 10.72 -7.45
CA GLY A 32 -11.96 10.17 -6.55
C GLY A 32 -12.50 9.80 -5.17
N ALA A 33 -13.37 10.64 -4.60
CA ALA A 33 -14.03 10.36 -3.33
C ALA A 33 -14.88 9.08 -3.34
N SER A 34 -15.53 8.74 -4.47
CA SER A 34 -16.26 7.47 -4.57
C SER A 34 -15.32 6.27 -4.64
N LEU A 35 -14.23 6.37 -5.41
CA LEU A 35 -13.24 5.30 -5.54
C LEU A 35 -12.58 4.98 -4.19
N VAL A 36 -12.16 6.00 -3.44
CA VAL A 36 -11.52 5.84 -2.13
C VAL A 36 -12.49 5.27 -1.09
N ARG A 37 -13.75 5.74 -1.07
CA ARG A 37 -14.77 5.21 -0.17
C ARG A 37 -15.04 3.73 -0.47
N ASP A 38 -15.20 3.37 -1.74
CA ASP A 38 -15.51 2.00 -2.13
C ASP A 38 -14.30 1.07 -1.84
N ALA A 39 -13.07 1.57 -2.02
CA ALA A 39 -11.85 0.86 -1.63
C ALA A 39 -11.72 0.64 -0.11
N SER A 40 -12.06 1.67 0.68
CA SER A 40 -12.13 1.56 2.14
C SER A 40 -13.17 0.52 2.59
N ALA A 41 -14.31 0.45 1.91
CA ALA A 41 -15.31 -0.58 2.15
C ALA A 41 -14.78 -1.99 1.81
N ALA A 42 -14.10 -2.15 0.67
CA ALA A 42 -13.55 -3.43 0.23
C ALA A 42 -12.47 -3.97 1.19
N LEU A 43 -11.68 -3.10 1.82
CA LEU A 43 -10.67 -3.50 2.82
C LEU A 43 -11.29 -4.23 4.02
N ARG A 44 -12.54 -3.94 4.38
CA ARG A 44 -13.25 -4.61 5.49
C ARG A 44 -13.42 -6.11 5.26
N ASP A 45 -13.32 -6.57 4.02
CA ASP A 45 -13.42 -7.98 3.66
C ASP A 45 -12.06 -8.67 3.48
N VAL A 46 -10.94 -7.94 3.65
CA VAL A 46 -9.57 -8.47 3.49
C VAL A 46 -9.04 -9.17 4.75
N THR A 47 -8.98 -10.50 4.73
CA THR A 47 -8.48 -11.32 5.85
C THR A 47 -6.98 -11.61 5.75
N SER A 48 -6.40 -11.58 4.55
CA SER A 48 -4.95 -11.72 4.31
C SER A 48 -4.48 -10.80 3.19
N VAL A 49 -3.23 -10.35 3.28
CA VAL A 49 -2.59 -9.56 2.22
C VAL A 49 -1.08 -9.81 2.21
N ARG A 50 -0.45 -9.74 1.03
CA ARG A 50 0.98 -9.53 0.89
C ARG A 50 1.26 -8.05 0.70
N PHE A 51 2.16 -7.50 1.50
CA PHE A 51 2.47 -6.08 1.49
C PHE A 51 3.96 -5.84 1.23
N ASP A 52 4.24 -4.67 0.67
CA ASP A 52 5.58 -4.16 0.36
C ASP A 52 5.59 -2.68 0.70
N LEU A 53 6.29 -2.30 1.76
CA LEU A 53 6.46 -0.90 2.14
C LEU A 53 7.90 -0.47 1.88
N ARG A 54 8.07 0.70 1.28
CA ARG A 54 9.38 1.31 0.99
C ARG A 54 9.40 2.77 1.38
N THR A 55 10.53 3.19 1.94
CA THR A 55 10.79 4.57 2.35
C THR A 55 11.99 5.12 1.60
N GLN A 56 11.83 6.27 0.97
CA GLN A 56 12.90 7.02 0.31
C GLN A 56 13.05 8.37 1.00
N GLY A 57 14.20 8.60 1.63
CA GLY A 57 14.44 9.75 2.50
C GLY A 57 14.63 9.32 3.95
N ALA A 58 14.45 10.26 4.88
CA ALA A 58 14.63 10.02 6.30
C ALA A 58 13.50 10.68 7.08
N LEU A 59 12.78 9.86 7.86
CA LEU A 59 11.70 10.30 8.73
C LEU A 59 12.02 9.93 10.18
N PRO A 60 12.22 10.90 11.09
CA PRO A 60 12.58 10.55 12.47
C PRO A 60 11.49 9.82 13.22
N GLY A 61 11.91 8.80 13.97
CA GLY A 61 10.98 7.86 14.59
C GLY A 61 10.51 6.76 13.65
N PHE A 62 10.92 6.78 12.37
CA PHE A 62 10.59 5.76 11.39
C PHE A 62 11.87 5.19 10.73
N PRO A 63 12.53 4.21 11.38
CA PRO A 63 13.79 3.64 10.90
C PRO A 63 13.62 2.66 9.73
N ILE A 64 12.39 2.35 9.30
CA ILE A 64 12.13 1.35 8.26
C ILE A 64 12.46 1.92 6.88
N ARG A 65 13.36 1.25 6.16
CA ARG A 65 13.69 1.52 4.76
C ARG A 65 12.82 0.71 3.83
N SER A 66 12.66 -0.57 4.13
CA SER A 66 11.69 -1.43 3.47
C SER A 66 11.19 -2.51 4.41
N ILE A 67 9.96 -2.94 4.23
CA ILE A 67 9.41 -4.13 4.88
C ILE A 67 8.51 -4.84 3.89
N GLU A 68 8.74 -6.12 3.72
CA GLU A 68 8.00 -6.96 2.78
C GLU A 68 7.51 -8.18 3.55
N GLY A 69 6.26 -8.58 3.34
CA GLY A 69 5.73 -9.72 4.09
C GLY A 69 4.26 -9.99 3.86
N VAL A 70 3.74 -10.89 4.67
CA VAL A 70 2.33 -11.29 4.69
C VAL A 70 1.72 -10.91 6.02
N ALA A 71 0.48 -10.45 6.01
CA ALA A 71 -0.27 -10.12 7.21
C ALA A 71 -1.67 -10.74 7.13
N THR A 72 -2.17 -11.12 8.30
CA THR A 72 -3.53 -11.62 8.48
C THR A 72 -4.29 -10.71 9.45
N ARG A 73 -5.61 -10.65 9.28
CA ARG A 73 -6.49 -9.91 10.18
C ARG A 73 -6.47 -10.42 11.61
N SER A 74 -6.13 -11.69 11.83
CA SER A 74 -6.05 -12.28 13.18
C SER A 74 -4.79 -11.89 13.96
N GLY A 75 -3.85 -11.17 13.34
CA GLY A 75 -2.67 -10.66 14.03
C GLY A 75 -1.36 -11.30 13.59
N TRP A 76 -1.40 -12.43 12.88
CA TRP A 76 -0.18 -13.09 12.42
C TRP A 76 0.42 -12.37 11.22
N SER A 77 1.73 -12.15 11.27
CA SER A 77 2.50 -11.58 10.17
C SER A 77 3.94 -12.08 10.17
N THR A 78 4.54 -12.19 8.99
CA THR A 78 5.94 -12.57 8.83
C THR A 78 6.51 -11.98 7.55
N GLY A 79 7.82 -11.77 7.52
CA GLY A 79 8.53 -11.33 6.34
C GLY A 79 9.92 -10.79 6.69
N GLU A 80 10.40 -9.86 5.88
CA GLU A 80 11.71 -9.24 6.03
C GLU A 80 11.58 -7.74 6.23
N VAL A 81 12.44 -7.17 7.07
CA VAL A 81 12.51 -5.73 7.32
C VAL A 81 13.96 -5.25 7.21
N ASP A 82 14.14 -4.17 6.47
CA ASP A 82 15.38 -3.41 6.36
C ASP A 82 15.24 -2.11 7.16
N MET A 83 16.13 -1.92 8.12
CA MET A 83 16.11 -0.77 9.02
C MET A 83 17.41 0.03 8.96
N GLN A 84 17.27 1.34 9.00
CA GLN A 84 18.37 2.28 9.25
C GLN A 84 18.39 2.64 10.74
N LEU A 85 19.27 1.98 11.48
CA LEU A 85 19.60 2.37 12.85
C LEU A 85 20.59 3.56 12.85
N PRO A 86 20.79 4.24 13.99
CA PRO A 86 21.70 5.38 14.07
C PRO A 86 23.15 5.08 13.66
N THR A 87 23.60 3.84 13.87
CA THR A 87 24.98 3.42 13.63
C THR A 87 25.16 2.52 12.41
N GLU A 88 24.08 1.92 11.91
CA GLU A 88 24.17 0.84 10.93
C GLU A 88 22.85 0.58 10.21
N ARG A 89 22.93 -0.15 9.10
CA ARG A 89 21.77 -0.69 8.40
C ARG A 89 21.71 -2.19 8.69
N VAL A 90 20.55 -2.66 9.09
CA VAL A 90 20.32 -4.06 9.48
C VAL A 90 19.12 -4.61 8.72
N GLN A 91 19.19 -5.89 8.40
CA GLN A 91 18.08 -6.66 7.84
C GLN A 91 17.71 -7.73 8.86
N TYR A 92 16.42 -7.87 9.11
CA TYR A 92 15.88 -8.92 9.96
C TYR A 92 14.79 -9.67 9.22
N GLU A 93 14.74 -10.98 9.42
CA GLU A 93 13.47 -11.69 9.29
C GLU A 93 12.64 -11.38 10.54
N TYR A 94 11.33 -11.20 10.36
CA TYR A 94 10.43 -10.97 11.48
C TYR A 94 9.26 -11.96 11.49
N GLU A 95 8.83 -12.30 12.70
CA GLU A 95 7.59 -13.02 12.97
C GLU A 95 6.82 -12.27 14.06
N LEU A 96 5.55 -12.00 13.80
CA LEU A 96 4.63 -11.34 14.73
C LEU A 96 3.41 -12.23 14.94
N GLY A 97 3.06 -12.47 16.20
CA GLY A 97 1.89 -13.24 16.58
C GLY A 97 1.99 -14.73 16.24
N HIS A 98 0.89 -15.46 16.46
CA HIS A 98 0.84 -16.91 16.29
C HIS A 98 0.00 -17.27 15.06
N ARG A 99 0.52 -18.15 14.19
CA ARG A 99 -0.25 -18.67 13.04
C ARG A 99 -1.41 -19.52 13.53
N GLU A 100 -2.64 -19.05 13.37
CA GLU A 100 -3.82 -19.84 13.67
C GLU A 100 -3.82 -21.14 12.85
N GLY A 101 -3.91 -22.29 13.52
CA GLY A 101 -3.85 -23.62 12.89
C GLY A 101 -2.47 -24.29 12.86
N ALA A 102 -1.39 -23.59 13.25
CA ALA A 102 -0.13 -24.24 13.60
C ALA A 102 -0.29 -24.90 14.98
N SER A 103 -0.79 -26.14 14.98
CA SER A 103 -0.98 -26.91 16.20
C SER A 103 0.36 -27.05 16.93
N SER A 104 0.50 -26.37 18.07
CA SER A 104 1.63 -26.53 18.97
C SER A 104 1.55 -27.90 19.65
N SER A 105 2.12 -28.92 19.02
CA SER A 105 2.40 -30.17 19.71
C SER A 105 3.57 -29.94 20.67
N GLY A 106 3.26 -29.52 21.90
CA GLY A 106 4.17 -29.70 23.04
C GLY A 106 4.26 -28.51 23.98
N GLY A 107 3.74 -28.69 25.20
CA GLY A 107 4.08 -27.85 26.35
C GLY A 107 2.88 -27.27 27.07
N SER A 108 2.22 -28.10 27.87
CA SER A 108 1.20 -27.67 28.82
C SER A 108 1.80 -26.69 29.83
N ALA A 109 1.44 -25.41 29.74
CA ALA A 109 1.59 -24.45 30.83
C ALA A 109 0.19 -24.07 31.30
N THR A 110 -0.15 -24.53 32.51
CA THR A 110 -1.33 -24.07 33.23
C THR A 110 -1.11 -22.62 33.65
N SER A 111 -1.87 -21.70 33.04
CA SER A 111 -2.06 -20.36 33.58
C SER A 111 -3.54 -20.18 33.86
N ALA A 112 -3.87 -20.07 35.15
CA ALA A 112 -5.19 -19.74 35.61
C ALA A 112 -5.62 -18.38 35.04
N VAL A 113 -6.75 -18.37 34.34
CA VAL A 113 -7.38 -17.16 33.80
C VAL A 113 -8.09 -16.44 34.95
N PRO A 114 -7.83 -15.14 35.21
CA PRO A 114 -8.72 -14.36 36.06
C PRO A 114 -10.01 -14.11 35.27
N GLU A 115 -11.11 -14.66 35.79
CA GLU A 115 -12.46 -14.37 35.30
C GLU A 115 -12.78 -12.90 35.57
N GLY A 116 -13.04 -12.14 34.50
CA GLY A 116 -13.48 -10.74 34.60
C GLY A 116 -12.64 -9.76 33.79
N SER A 117 -12.46 -10.01 32.50
CA SER A 117 -12.19 -8.94 31.53
C SER A 117 -12.83 -9.35 30.22
N SER A 118 -13.88 -8.63 29.82
CA SER A 118 -14.27 -8.55 28.41
C SER A 118 -13.16 -7.79 27.68
N ALA A 119 -12.00 -8.42 27.55
CA ALA A 119 -10.95 -8.00 26.65
C ALA A 119 -11.33 -8.53 25.27
N GLU A 120 -11.59 -7.65 24.31
CA GLU A 120 -11.13 -7.93 22.94
C GLU A 120 -9.77 -8.60 23.07
N ALA A 121 -9.64 -9.82 22.56
CA ALA A 121 -8.43 -10.62 22.75
C ALA A 121 -7.21 -9.77 22.40
N ALA A 122 -6.41 -9.39 23.41
CA ALA A 122 -5.25 -8.55 23.22
C ALA A 122 -4.39 -9.19 22.14
N ARG A 123 -4.17 -8.47 21.03
CA ARG A 123 -3.43 -9.01 19.90
C ARG A 123 -1.99 -9.26 20.36
N ASP A 124 -1.40 -10.37 19.93
CA ASP A 124 -0.01 -10.65 20.26
C ASP A 124 0.90 -9.70 19.49
N THR A 125 1.36 -8.66 20.18
CA THR A 125 2.25 -7.61 19.67
C THR A 125 3.73 -7.97 19.77
N THR A 126 4.03 -9.20 20.18
CA THR A 126 5.38 -9.68 20.33
C THR A 126 5.95 -9.94 18.94
N VAL A 127 7.05 -9.25 18.61
CA VAL A 127 7.80 -9.49 17.39
C VAL A 127 9.09 -10.22 17.74
N THR A 128 9.37 -11.30 17.01
CA THR A 128 10.68 -11.94 16.98
C THR A 128 11.41 -11.43 15.76
N LEU A 129 12.63 -10.94 15.96
CA LEU A 129 13.54 -10.50 14.90
C LEU A 129 14.72 -11.47 14.86
N THR A 130 15.01 -12.01 13.68
CA THR A 130 16.15 -12.92 13.44
C THR A 130 17.15 -12.21 12.54
N ASP A 131 18.40 -12.08 13.00
CA ASP A 131 19.48 -11.49 12.21
C ASP A 131 20.17 -12.50 11.29
N SER A 132 21.19 -12.04 10.55
CA SER A 132 21.93 -12.88 9.60
C SER A 132 22.76 -13.99 10.24
N ASP A 133 22.99 -13.94 11.55
CA ASP A 133 23.70 -14.97 12.33
C ASP A 133 22.71 -15.89 13.07
N ASP A 134 21.43 -15.90 12.65
CA ASP A 134 20.31 -16.62 13.26
C ASP A 134 20.03 -16.25 14.73
N VAL A 135 20.49 -15.07 15.17
CA VAL A 135 20.27 -14.61 16.54
C VAL A 135 18.88 -13.99 16.64
N MET A 136 18.05 -14.60 17.48
CA MET A 136 16.68 -14.14 17.72
C MET A 136 16.61 -13.13 18.87
N THR A 137 15.97 -12.00 18.62
CA THR A 137 15.64 -10.98 19.61
C THR A 137 14.14 -10.73 19.63
N THR A 138 13.55 -10.74 20.82
CA THR A 138 12.13 -10.42 20.99
C THR A 138 11.94 -8.96 21.39
N SER A 139 10.95 -8.31 20.79
CA SER A 139 10.52 -6.94 21.13
C SER A 139 9.00 -6.83 21.16
N VAL A 140 8.48 -5.71 21.65
CA VAL A 140 7.05 -5.39 21.65
C VAL A 140 6.82 -4.22 20.70
N VAL A 141 5.90 -4.39 19.75
CA VAL A 141 5.50 -3.36 18.80
C VAL A 141 4.15 -2.78 19.23
N PRO A 142 3.95 -1.45 19.30
CA PRO A 142 2.63 -0.89 19.55
C PRO A 142 1.60 -1.44 18.54
N GLU A 143 0.41 -1.86 19.00
CA GLU A 143 -0.61 -2.50 18.16
C GLU A 143 -0.87 -1.75 16.84
N ARG A 144 -0.94 -0.42 16.92
CA ARG A 144 -1.18 0.46 15.76
C ARG A 144 -0.12 0.39 14.65
N PHE A 145 1.08 -0.11 14.97
CA PHE A 145 2.20 -0.30 14.03
C PHE A 145 2.39 -1.76 13.60
N THR A 146 1.50 -2.66 14.01
CA THR A 146 1.53 -4.05 13.54
C THR A 146 1.01 -4.14 12.10
N PRO A 147 1.56 -5.02 11.25
CA PRO A 147 1.03 -5.23 9.89
C PRO A 147 -0.43 -5.67 9.87
N ALA A 148 -0.90 -6.40 10.89
CA ALA A 148 -2.31 -6.76 11.02
C ALA A 148 -3.23 -5.54 11.15
N ASN A 149 -2.72 -4.43 11.69
CA ASN A 149 -3.47 -3.18 11.77
C ASN A 149 -3.71 -2.55 10.38
N LEU A 150 -2.95 -2.90 9.34
CA LEU A 150 -3.27 -2.54 7.96
C LEU A 150 -4.65 -3.07 7.53
N LEU A 151 -5.06 -4.20 8.09
CA LEU A 151 -6.30 -4.93 7.76
C LEU A 151 -7.43 -4.72 8.78
N ALA A 152 -7.20 -3.88 9.79
CA ALA A 152 -8.19 -3.60 10.81
C ALA A 152 -9.40 -2.87 10.19
N GLY A 153 -10.60 -3.25 10.63
CA GLY A 153 -11.84 -2.61 10.15
C GLY A 153 -12.06 -1.20 10.72
N ASP A 154 -11.43 -0.93 11.86
CA ASP A 154 -11.37 0.35 12.55
C ASP A 154 -9.88 0.56 12.88
N GLY A 155 -9.21 1.58 12.34
CA GLY A 155 -7.75 1.71 12.41
C GLY A 155 -7.01 1.57 11.07
N GLY A 156 -5.78 2.08 11.04
CA GLY A 156 -4.80 1.78 10.00
C GLY A 156 -5.15 2.36 8.63
N LEU A 157 -5.21 1.51 7.60
CA LEU A 157 -5.46 1.94 6.23
C LEU A 157 -6.89 2.42 6.00
N HIS A 158 -7.85 1.88 6.75
CA HIS A 158 -9.24 2.31 6.69
C HIS A 158 -9.37 3.79 7.11
N ASP A 159 -8.74 4.16 8.23
CA ASP A 159 -8.72 5.54 8.74
C ASP A 159 -7.97 6.45 7.78
N LEU A 160 -6.82 6.02 7.27
CA LEU A 160 -6.05 6.79 6.29
C LEU A 160 -6.85 7.08 4.99
N LEU A 161 -7.67 6.13 4.51
CA LEU A 161 -8.57 6.39 3.38
C LEU A 161 -9.74 7.31 3.76
N GLY A 162 -10.24 7.20 5.00
CA GLY A 162 -11.35 8.00 5.51
C GLY A 162 -10.99 9.47 5.80
N ASP A 163 -9.77 9.71 6.26
CA ASP A 163 -9.26 11.03 6.65
C ASP A 163 -8.71 11.81 5.46
N ALA A 164 -8.50 11.15 4.31
CA ALA A 164 -8.02 11.80 3.11
C ALA A 164 -9.05 12.81 2.56
N THR A 165 -8.59 14.06 2.41
CA THR A 165 -9.37 15.17 1.87
C THR A 165 -8.92 15.53 0.45
N GLU A 166 -9.65 16.44 -0.20
CA GLU A 166 -9.31 16.96 -1.54
C GLU A 166 -9.16 15.87 -2.61
N LEU A 167 -9.94 14.79 -2.46
CA LEU A 167 -9.84 13.60 -3.30
C LEU A 167 -10.21 13.89 -4.76
N SER A 168 -9.27 13.66 -5.67
CA SER A 168 -9.46 13.84 -7.11
C SER A 168 -8.86 12.68 -7.89
N THR A 169 -9.62 12.14 -8.84
CA THR A 169 -9.09 11.19 -9.83
C THR A 169 -8.16 11.96 -10.76
N GLU A 170 -6.90 11.51 -10.88
CA GLU A 170 -5.90 12.17 -11.72
C GLU A 170 -5.76 11.50 -13.08
N SER A 171 -5.80 10.16 -13.09
CA SER A 171 -5.58 9.35 -14.28
C SER A 171 -6.01 7.91 -14.05
N ARG A 172 -6.31 7.23 -15.15
CA ARG A 172 -6.35 5.77 -15.23
C ARG A 172 -4.99 5.24 -15.72
N GLU A 173 -4.41 4.29 -15.00
CA GLU A 173 -3.12 3.66 -15.34
C GLU A 173 -3.05 2.22 -14.84
N ASP A 174 -2.16 1.42 -15.43
CA ASP A 174 -1.97 0.02 -15.05
C ASP A 174 -0.86 -0.11 -14.00
N ILE A 175 -1.11 -0.89 -12.94
CA ILE A 175 -0.06 -1.40 -12.06
C ILE A 175 0.21 -2.85 -12.47
N GLY A 176 1.33 -3.08 -13.16
CA GLY A 176 1.55 -4.34 -13.85
C GLY A 176 0.51 -4.50 -14.96
N ASP A 177 -0.26 -5.58 -14.92
CA ASP A 177 -1.36 -5.86 -15.86
C ASP A 177 -2.75 -5.58 -15.26
N VAL A 178 -2.82 -4.88 -14.11
CA VAL A 178 -4.07 -4.57 -13.42
C VAL A 178 -4.46 -3.11 -13.66
N PRO A 179 -5.59 -2.81 -14.33
CA PRO A 179 -6.03 -1.44 -14.56
C PRO A 179 -6.50 -0.80 -13.25
N THR A 180 -6.06 0.43 -13.01
CA THR A 180 -6.37 1.20 -11.81
C THR A 180 -6.68 2.65 -12.10
N TYR A 181 -7.40 3.30 -11.20
CA TYR A 181 -7.45 4.76 -11.10
C TYR A 181 -6.45 5.22 -10.04
N ARG A 182 -5.65 6.23 -10.40
CA ARG A 182 -4.86 6.99 -9.45
C ARG A 182 -5.67 8.16 -8.94
N VAL A 183 -5.87 8.20 -7.63
CA VAL A 183 -6.59 9.26 -6.93
C VAL A 183 -5.61 10.00 -6.04
N SER A 184 -5.50 11.32 -6.17
CA SER A 184 -4.73 12.15 -5.24
C SER A 184 -5.60 12.70 -4.12
N GLY A 185 -4.97 13.09 -3.02
CA GLY A 185 -5.59 13.80 -1.91
C GLY A 185 -4.56 14.33 -0.92
N THR A 186 -5.07 14.83 0.20
CA THR A 186 -4.31 15.43 1.28
C THR A 186 -4.71 14.79 2.61
N LEU A 187 -3.73 14.32 3.38
CA LEU A 187 -3.92 13.86 4.75
C LEU A 187 -3.57 14.99 5.72
N PRO A 188 -4.52 15.44 6.56
CA PRO A 188 -4.22 16.46 7.56
C PRO A 188 -3.15 15.99 8.54
N GLN A 189 -2.24 16.89 8.92
CA GLN A 189 -1.13 16.59 9.82
C GLN A 189 -1.61 15.95 11.14
N ALA A 190 -2.71 16.48 11.69
CA ALA A 190 -3.24 16.05 12.98
C ALA A 190 -3.57 14.56 12.99
N ASP A 191 -4.14 14.05 11.89
CA ASP A 191 -4.60 12.67 11.77
C ASP A 191 -3.43 11.74 11.43
N ILE A 192 -2.59 12.11 10.45
CA ILE A 192 -1.48 11.26 10.00
C ILE A 192 -0.36 11.12 11.05
N SER A 193 -0.23 12.08 11.96
CA SER A 193 0.80 12.05 13.03
C SER A 193 0.58 10.90 14.03
N GLU A 194 -0.62 10.34 14.10
CA GLU A 194 -0.91 9.17 14.96
C GLU A 194 -0.24 7.88 14.43
N LEU A 195 -0.13 7.79 13.10
CA LEU A 195 0.44 6.66 12.36
C LEU A 195 1.91 6.86 12.00
N LEU A 196 2.27 8.07 11.54
CA LEU A 196 3.63 8.38 11.09
C LEU A 196 4.25 9.44 12.00
N PRO A 197 5.12 9.04 12.94
CA PRO A 197 5.80 10.00 13.79
C PRO A 197 6.70 10.92 12.96
N GLY A 198 6.82 12.18 13.38
CA GLY A 198 7.78 13.12 12.80
C GLY A 198 7.31 13.85 11.54
N VAL A 199 6.04 13.75 11.18
CA VAL A 199 5.42 14.50 10.07
C VAL A 199 5.28 15.99 10.43
N PRO A 200 5.85 16.92 9.65
CA PRO A 200 5.88 18.34 10.02
C PRO A 200 4.64 19.15 9.61
N ASP A 201 3.89 18.68 8.62
CA ASP A 201 2.75 19.36 7.99
C ASP A 201 1.86 18.32 7.28
N ASP A 202 0.78 18.76 6.65
CA ASP A 202 -0.11 17.93 5.84
C ASP A 202 0.67 17.12 4.79
N VAL A 203 0.22 15.88 4.57
CA VAL A 203 0.91 14.91 3.70
C VAL A 203 0.12 14.72 2.42
N ALA A 204 0.76 14.89 1.28
CA ALA A 204 0.14 14.54 0.00
C ALA A 204 0.07 13.02 -0.12
N VAL A 205 -1.10 12.49 -0.48
CA VAL A 205 -1.34 11.06 -0.64
C VAL A 205 -1.84 10.75 -2.06
N LYS A 206 -1.49 9.56 -2.55
CA LYS A 206 -2.08 8.96 -3.74
C LYS A 206 -2.50 7.53 -3.46
N PHE A 207 -3.65 7.17 -4.02
CA PHE A 207 -4.25 5.84 -3.95
C PHE A 207 -4.38 5.25 -5.35
N TRP A 208 -4.07 3.97 -5.49
CA TRP A 208 -4.37 3.22 -6.71
C TRP A 208 -5.45 2.19 -6.41
N VAL A 209 -6.62 2.41 -7.00
CA VAL A 209 -7.83 1.60 -6.79
C VAL A 209 -8.15 0.88 -8.10
N THR A 210 -8.45 -0.41 -8.04
CA THR A 210 -8.73 -1.20 -9.25
C THR A 210 -9.92 -0.66 -10.05
N ASP A 211 -9.79 -0.69 -11.37
CA ASP A 211 -10.89 -0.40 -12.28
C ASP A 211 -11.77 -1.64 -12.52
N ASN A 212 -12.37 -2.12 -11.43
CA ASN A 212 -13.36 -3.20 -11.42
C ASN A 212 -14.39 -2.94 -10.31
N PRO A 213 -15.50 -3.70 -10.27
CA PRO A 213 -16.53 -3.53 -9.24
C PRO A 213 -16.04 -3.73 -7.80
N GLU A 214 -14.98 -4.51 -7.58
CA GLU A 214 -14.44 -4.83 -6.26
C GLU A 214 -13.68 -3.66 -5.61
N ARG A 215 -13.19 -2.70 -6.41
CA ARG A 215 -12.49 -1.48 -5.97
C ARG A 215 -11.36 -1.76 -4.96
N THR A 216 -10.62 -2.83 -5.15
CA THR A 216 -9.48 -3.19 -4.30
C THR A 216 -8.39 -2.10 -4.34
N LEU A 217 -7.83 -1.76 -3.18
CA LEU A 217 -6.67 -0.89 -3.10
C LEU A 217 -5.39 -1.68 -3.39
N LEU A 218 -4.56 -1.21 -4.33
CA LEU A 218 -3.29 -1.87 -4.68
C LEU A 218 -2.05 -1.11 -4.20
N ARG A 219 -2.16 0.21 -4.02
CA ARG A 219 -1.03 1.04 -3.59
C ARG A 219 -1.49 2.27 -2.85
N VAL A 220 -0.73 2.64 -1.84
CA VAL A 220 -0.71 3.96 -1.21
C VAL A 220 0.67 4.57 -1.42
N TRP A 221 0.71 5.85 -1.76
CA TRP A 221 1.95 6.61 -1.81
C TRP A 221 1.77 7.89 -1.03
N LEU A 222 2.76 8.22 -0.21
CA LEU A 222 2.76 9.38 0.68
C LEU A 222 4.01 10.22 0.40
N GLN A 223 3.82 11.53 0.31
CA GLN A 223 4.90 12.50 0.26
C GLN A 223 4.87 13.34 1.53
N VAL A 224 5.76 12.99 2.47
CA VAL A 224 5.95 13.77 3.69
C VAL A 224 6.82 14.99 3.36
N PRO A 225 6.33 16.22 3.62
CA PRO A 225 7.09 17.43 3.33
C PRO A 225 8.40 17.50 4.14
N PRO A 226 9.44 18.17 3.60
CA PRO A 226 10.72 18.30 4.30
C PRO A 226 10.56 19.18 5.54
N ARG A 227 11.25 18.82 6.62
CA ARG A 227 11.16 19.55 7.91
C ARG A 227 12.06 20.79 7.95
N LYS A 228 13.05 20.83 7.07
CA LYS A 228 14.00 21.94 6.91
C LYS A 228 14.20 22.23 5.44
N GLN A 229 14.57 23.47 5.14
CA GLN A 229 14.78 23.93 3.76
C GLN A 229 15.86 23.16 2.99
N ASN A 230 16.82 22.55 3.70
CA ASN A 230 17.91 21.77 3.12
C ASN A 230 17.66 20.24 3.13
N GLU A 231 16.45 19.79 3.48
CA GLU A 231 16.04 18.39 3.43
C GLU A 231 15.16 18.16 2.19
N GLY A 232 15.18 16.93 1.65
CA GLY A 232 14.23 16.50 0.62
C GLY A 232 12.93 15.99 1.23
N ALA A 233 11.86 15.93 0.44
CA ALA A 233 10.65 15.23 0.84
C ALA A 233 10.94 13.74 1.09
N THR A 234 10.25 13.15 2.05
CA THR A 234 10.31 11.70 2.28
C THR A 234 9.14 11.03 1.59
N MET A 235 9.43 10.01 0.81
CA MET A 235 8.45 9.23 0.07
C MET A 235 8.22 7.91 0.79
N ILE A 236 6.97 7.57 1.07
CA ILE A 236 6.61 6.25 1.60
C ILE A 236 5.63 5.63 0.62
N GLU A 237 5.93 4.43 0.14
CA GLU A 237 5.06 3.66 -0.73
C GLU A 237 4.67 2.36 0.00
N LEU A 238 3.39 2.02 -0.04
CA LEU A 238 2.86 0.74 0.42
C LEU A 238 2.12 0.08 -0.75
N GLY A 239 2.66 -1.02 -1.26
CA GLY A 239 1.99 -1.91 -2.21
C GLY A 239 1.23 -3.02 -1.49
N LEU A 240 0.07 -3.38 -2.02
CA LEU A 240 -0.80 -4.45 -1.54
C LEU A 240 -1.10 -5.41 -2.69
N SER A 241 -0.93 -6.70 -2.44
CA SER A 241 -1.14 -7.77 -3.42
C SER A 241 -1.67 -9.03 -2.73
N GLU A 242 -2.13 -9.99 -3.52
CA GLU A 242 -2.54 -11.30 -3.02
C GLU A 242 -3.63 -11.22 -1.92
N HIS A 243 -4.55 -10.25 -2.05
CA HIS A 243 -5.69 -10.09 -1.15
C HIS A 243 -6.49 -11.40 -1.05
N ASN A 244 -6.70 -11.86 0.19
CA ASN A 244 -7.45 -13.07 0.51
C ASN A 244 -6.90 -14.36 -0.13
N GLN A 245 -5.64 -14.35 -0.60
CA GLN A 245 -5.00 -15.56 -1.09
C GLN A 245 -4.51 -16.44 0.06
N PRO A 246 -4.49 -17.78 -0.13
CA PRO A 246 -3.87 -18.69 0.83
C PRO A 246 -2.40 -18.32 1.04
N ILE A 247 -1.99 -18.17 2.30
CA ILE A 247 -0.61 -17.81 2.60
C ILE A 247 0.29 -19.04 2.55
N GLU A 248 1.03 -19.15 1.44
CA GLU A 248 2.14 -20.07 1.29
C GLU A 248 3.41 -19.43 1.89
N VAL A 249 3.74 -19.78 3.13
CA VAL A 249 5.04 -19.39 3.71
C VAL A 249 6.09 -20.26 3.06
N SER A 250 6.87 -19.70 2.14
CA SER A 250 8.09 -20.34 1.66
C SER A 250 9.11 -20.32 2.80
N SER A 251 9.15 -21.39 3.59
CA SER A 251 10.23 -21.66 4.53
C SER A 251 11.50 -21.88 3.72
N SER A 252 12.29 -20.84 3.46
CA SER A 252 13.64 -21.00 2.93
C SER A 252 14.58 -21.43 4.06
N ALA A 253 14.37 -22.64 4.60
CA ALA A 253 15.37 -23.27 5.46
C ALA A 253 16.50 -23.80 4.57
N PRO A 254 17.76 -23.37 4.73
CA PRO A 254 18.88 -23.99 4.03
C PRO A 254 18.98 -25.45 4.47
N ALA A 255 19.01 -26.37 3.49
CA ALA A 255 19.17 -27.80 3.76
C ALA A 255 20.47 -28.03 4.55
N PRO A 256 20.46 -28.84 5.63
CA PRO A 256 21.68 -29.15 6.34
C PRO A 256 22.63 -29.88 5.39
N SER A 257 23.83 -29.31 5.22
CA SER A 257 24.91 -29.96 4.48
C SER A 257 25.24 -31.27 5.19
N SER A 258 25.04 -32.40 4.50
CA SER A 258 25.41 -33.74 4.97
C SER A 258 26.90 -34.02 4.78
#